data_AF-A0A0R3TCD6-F1
#
_entry.id   AF-A0A0R3TCD6-F1
#
_cell.length_a   1.000
_cell.length_b   1.000
_cell.length_c   1.000
_cell.angle_alpha   90.00
_cell.angle_beta   90.00
_cell.angle_gamma   90.00
#
_symmetry.space_group_name_H-M   'P 1'
#
loop_
_entity.id
_entity.type
_entity.pdbx_description
1 polymer ?
#
loop_
_entity_poly.entity_id
_entity_poly.type
_entity_poly.pdbx_seq_one_letter_code
_entity_poly.pdbx_strand_id
1 'polypeptide(L)'
;MECKTSLADRPFATKDDAIFCPDCFDEKFAARCDGCGKTFKAAMRKYEYKGGAWHEECFLCAECKQPIGAKSFIPRGNDIICVQCYEDKFAQKCAKCQGVINKGGITYKGQPWHKECFLCANCNNQLAGQKFTSKDEKIYCADCYSELFAKRCSACSKPISGKCSNPHLRLSCQVACMTFLSNKFGN
;
A
#
# COMPACT_ATOMS: atom_id res chain seq x y z
N MET A 1 -17.87 29.36 -42.62
CA MET A 1 -16.75 29.28 -43.57
C MET A 1 -17.17 28.29 -44.65
N GLU A 2 -17.36 28.78 -45.88
CA GLU A 2 -17.62 27.93 -47.04
C GLU A 2 -16.26 27.43 -47.55
N CYS A 3 -16.10 26.11 -47.63
CA CYS A 3 -14.88 25.50 -48.13
C CYS A 3 -14.77 25.79 -49.63
N LYS A 4 -13.71 26.48 -50.07
CA LYS A 4 -13.49 26.86 -51.47
C LYS A 4 -12.82 25.76 -52.30
N THR A 5 -12.66 24.57 -51.74
CA THR A 5 -11.95 23.46 -52.37
C THR A 5 -12.90 22.69 -53.30
N SER A 6 -12.53 22.56 -54.58
CA SER A 6 -13.27 21.69 -55.51
C SER A 6 -13.19 20.23 -55.09
N LEU A 7 -14.33 19.54 -55.07
CA LEU A 7 -14.47 18.14 -54.71
C LEU A 7 -14.60 17.20 -55.92
N ALA A 8 -14.62 17.75 -57.15
CA ALA A 8 -14.58 16.93 -58.35
C ALA A 8 -13.31 16.06 -58.31
N ASP A 9 -13.51 14.74 -58.37
CA ASP A 9 -12.47 13.70 -58.34
C ASP A 9 -11.72 13.53 -57.01
N ARG A 10 -12.27 14.04 -55.89
CA ARG A 10 -11.67 13.88 -54.54
C ARG A 10 -12.59 13.11 -53.61
N PRO A 11 -12.04 12.38 -52.61
CA PRO A 11 -12.85 11.78 -51.57
C PRO A 11 -13.59 12.87 -50.78
N PHE A 12 -14.86 12.62 -50.47
CA PHE A 12 -15.73 13.51 -49.72
C PHE A 12 -16.58 12.72 -48.73
N ALA A 13 -17.07 13.40 -47.69
CA ALA A 13 -17.98 12.84 -46.71
C ALA A 13 -19.35 13.52 -46.81
N THR A 14 -20.42 12.75 -46.63
CA THR A 14 -21.80 13.26 -46.59
C THR A 14 -22.35 13.15 -45.17
N LYS A 15 -23.04 14.20 -44.70
CA LYS A 15 -23.79 14.18 -43.44
C LYS A 15 -24.91 15.21 -43.48
N ASP A 16 -26.11 14.82 -43.06
CA ASP A 16 -27.31 15.68 -43.07
C ASP A 16 -27.54 16.34 -44.44
N ASP A 17 -27.41 15.57 -45.52
CA ASP A 17 -27.52 15.98 -46.93
C ASP A 17 -26.51 17.04 -47.41
N ALA A 18 -25.54 17.40 -46.57
CA ALA A 18 -24.42 18.27 -46.92
C ALA A 18 -23.16 17.46 -47.28
N ILE A 19 -22.41 17.95 -48.28
CA ILE A 19 -21.13 17.38 -48.71
C ILE A 19 -19.99 18.19 -48.08
N PHE A 20 -19.03 17.48 -47.48
CA PHE A 20 -17.85 18.04 -46.85
C PHE A 20 -16.58 17.47 -47.49
N CYS A 21 -15.55 18.32 -47.66
CA CYS A 21 -14.20 17.79 -47.84
C CYS A 21 -13.72 17.09 -46.56
N PRO A 22 -12.74 16.17 -46.63
CA PRO A 22 -12.23 15.47 -45.45
C PRO A 22 -11.80 16.43 -44.33
N ASP A 23 -11.08 17.51 -44.68
CA ASP A 23 -10.61 18.50 -43.70
C ASP A 23 -11.76 19.23 -42.99
N CYS A 24 -12.80 19.65 -43.73
CA CYS A 24 -13.96 20.34 -43.15
C CYS A 24 -14.89 19.40 -42.39
N PHE A 25 -14.94 18.12 -42.78
CA PHE A 25 -15.66 17.11 -42.04
C PHE A 25 -15.00 16.89 -40.67
N ASP A 26 -13.68 16.71 -40.65
CA ASP A 26 -12.92 16.56 -39.41
C ASP A 26 -12.98 17.82 -38.56
N GLU A 27 -12.87 19.00 -39.15
CA GLU A 27 -12.99 20.27 -38.41
C GLU A 27 -14.35 20.40 -37.70
N LYS A 28 -15.44 19.97 -38.34
CA LYS A 28 -16.78 20.09 -37.76
C LYS A 28 -17.13 18.95 -36.81
N PHE A 29 -16.71 17.72 -37.13
CA PHE A 29 -17.27 16.52 -36.51
C PHE A 29 -16.23 15.64 -35.81
N ALA A 30 -14.93 15.88 -35.95
CA ALA A 30 -13.94 15.10 -35.23
C ALA A 30 -14.06 15.33 -33.72
N ALA A 31 -13.89 14.23 -32.97
CA ALA A 31 -13.80 14.28 -31.53
C ALA A 31 -12.62 15.19 -31.11
N ARG A 32 -12.81 15.95 -30.05
CA ARG A 32 -11.81 16.88 -29.51
C ARG A 32 -11.36 16.43 -28.13
N CYS A 33 -10.09 16.68 -27.82
CA CYS A 33 -9.53 16.43 -26.51
C CYS A 33 -10.09 17.43 -25.49
N ASP A 34 -10.69 16.96 -24.40
CA ASP A 34 -11.18 17.78 -23.30
C ASP A 34 -10.07 18.57 -22.57
N GLY A 35 -8.81 18.13 -22.69
CA GLY A 35 -7.66 18.81 -22.09
C GLY A 35 -7.09 19.97 -22.91
N CYS A 36 -7.11 19.89 -24.25
CA CYS A 36 -6.47 20.88 -25.12
C CYS A 36 -7.33 21.42 -26.27
N GLY A 37 -8.54 20.89 -26.47
CA GLY A 37 -9.49 21.29 -27.51
C GLY A 37 -9.14 20.86 -28.94
N LYS A 38 -7.97 20.27 -29.17
CA LYS A 38 -7.53 19.81 -30.49
C LYS A 38 -8.21 18.50 -30.88
N THR A 39 -8.39 18.27 -32.18
CA THR A 39 -8.97 17.04 -32.73
C THR A 39 -8.01 15.86 -32.62
N PHE A 40 -8.56 14.66 -32.44
CA PHE A 40 -7.77 13.43 -32.49
C PHE A 40 -7.45 13.06 -33.96
N LYS A 41 -6.18 12.89 -34.30
CA LYS A 41 -5.78 12.42 -35.64
C LYS A 41 -6.04 10.91 -35.78
N ALA A 42 -6.19 10.46 -37.03
CA ALA A 42 -6.26 9.04 -37.35
C ALA A 42 -5.06 8.30 -36.75
N ALA A 43 -5.32 7.14 -36.13
CA ALA A 43 -4.36 6.29 -35.42
C ALA A 43 -3.77 6.83 -34.11
N MET A 44 -4.20 7.97 -33.58
CA MET A 44 -3.82 8.40 -32.22
C MET A 44 -4.59 7.62 -31.15
N ARG A 45 -3.88 7.16 -30.11
CA ARG A 45 -4.53 6.58 -28.93
C ARG A 45 -5.23 7.70 -28.15
N LYS A 46 -6.52 7.49 -27.88
CA LYS A 46 -7.33 8.34 -27.00
C LYS A 46 -7.57 7.64 -25.67
N TYR A 47 -7.62 8.42 -24.59
CA TYR A 47 -7.99 7.94 -23.26
C TYR A 47 -9.37 8.49 -22.91
N GLU A 48 -10.30 7.60 -22.56
CA GLU A 48 -11.69 7.98 -22.26
C GLU A 48 -11.97 7.82 -20.77
N TYR A 49 -12.61 8.82 -20.17
CA TYR A 49 -12.96 8.83 -18.76
C TYR A 49 -14.15 9.77 -18.48
N LYS A 50 -15.17 9.29 -17.74
CA LYS A 50 -16.41 10.04 -17.45
C LYS A 50 -17.07 10.70 -18.69
N GLY A 51 -16.95 10.06 -19.85
CA GLY A 51 -17.53 10.58 -21.11
C GLY A 51 -16.70 11.64 -21.84
N GLY A 52 -15.56 12.06 -21.27
CA GLY A 52 -14.57 12.87 -21.98
C GLY A 52 -13.50 12.02 -22.68
N ALA A 53 -12.73 12.64 -23.57
CA ALA A 53 -11.61 12.04 -24.26
C ALA A 53 -10.37 12.94 -24.16
N TRP A 54 -9.20 12.35 -23.90
CA TRP A 54 -7.93 13.08 -23.79
C TRP A 54 -6.84 12.44 -24.66
N HIS A 55 -5.91 13.27 -25.15
CA HIS A 55 -4.63 12.78 -25.65
C HIS A 55 -3.80 12.17 -24.51
N GLU A 56 -2.83 11.32 -24.85
CA GLU A 56 -1.90 10.75 -23.87
C GLU A 56 -1.18 11.81 -23.05
N GLU A 57 -0.69 12.85 -23.72
CA GLU A 57 -0.02 14.00 -23.12
C GLU A 57 -0.98 14.97 -22.41
N CYS A 58 -2.30 14.84 -22.61
CA CYS A 58 -3.31 15.64 -21.92
C CYS A 58 -3.93 14.90 -20.73
N PHE A 59 -3.80 13.57 -20.68
CA PHE A 59 -4.30 12.74 -19.59
C PHE A 59 -3.27 12.70 -18.45
N LEU A 60 -3.10 13.85 -17.80
CA LEU A 60 -2.04 14.13 -16.82
C LEU A 60 -2.51 13.98 -15.38
N CYS A 61 -1.60 13.58 -14.50
CA CYS A 61 -1.80 13.62 -13.07
C CYS A 61 -1.92 15.07 -12.58
N ALA A 62 -2.94 15.37 -11.76
CA ALA A 62 -3.16 16.70 -11.21
C ALA A 62 -2.00 17.21 -10.33
N GLU A 63 -1.24 16.28 -9.72
CA GLU A 63 -0.16 16.58 -8.77
C GLU A 63 1.20 16.74 -9.45
N CYS A 64 1.67 15.73 -10.18
CA CYS A 64 3.00 15.76 -10.80
C CYS A 64 3.01 16.22 -12.27
N LYS A 65 1.83 16.46 -12.85
CA LYS A 65 1.65 16.84 -14.26
C LYS A 65 2.25 15.84 -15.27
N GLN A 66 2.55 14.62 -14.85
CA GLN A 66 3.05 13.56 -15.73
C GLN A 66 1.88 12.81 -16.39
N PRO A 67 2.06 12.33 -17.64
CA PRO A 67 1.05 11.54 -18.32
C PRO A 67 0.83 10.22 -17.59
N ILE A 68 -0.44 9.95 -17.28
CA ILE A 68 -0.86 8.69 -16.68
C ILE A 68 -0.88 7.60 -17.75
N GLY A 69 -1.36 7.94 -18.94
CA GLY A 69 -1.51 7.00 -20.05
C GLY A 69 -2.32 5.78 -19.64
N ALA A 70 -1.81 4.59 -19.92
CA ALA A 70 -2.47 3.31 -19.62
C ALA A 70 -2.34 2.86 -18.15
N LYS A 71 -1.67 3.65 -17.29
CA LYS A 71 -1.43 3.28 -15.89
C LYS A 71 -2.71 3.48 -15.08
N SER A 72 -2.81 2.75 -13.97
CA SER A 72 -3.88 2.96 -12.98
C SER A 72 -3.81 4.38 -12.41
N PHE A 73 -4.98 4.92 -12.07
CA PHE A 73 -5.12 6.25 -11.46
C PHE A 73 -6.24 6.25 -10.41
N ILE A 74 -6.22 7.28 -9.58
CA ILE A 74 -7.18 7.49 -8.49
C ILE A 74 -8.01 8.73 -8.82
N PRO A 75 -9.33 8.58 -9.04
CA PRO A 75 -10.24 9.70 -9.20
C PRO A 75 -10.40 10.51 -7.91
N ARG A 76 -10.37 11.85 -8.01
CA ARG A 76 -10.62 12.75 -6.89
C ARG A 76 -11.48 13.94 -7.34
N GLY A 77 -12.80 13.77 -7.24
CA GLY A 77 -13.74 14.76 -7.77
C GLY A 77 -13.68 14.81 -9.31
N ASN A 78 -13.24 15.94 -9.86
CA ASN A 78 -13.00 16.11 -11.30
C ASN A 78 -11.55 15.86 -11.71
N ASP A 79 -10.63 15.79 -10.75
CA ASP A 79 -9.22 15.56 -11.02
C ASP A 79 -8.86 14.07 -10.98
N ILE A 80 -7.77 13.73 -11.66
CA ILE A 80 -7.15 12.41 -11.61
C ILE A 80 -5.75 12.53 -11.04
N ILE A 81 -5.39 11.61 -10.13
CA ILE A 81 -4.08 11.56 -9.51
C ILE A 81 -3.45 10.20 -9.83
N CYS A 82 -2.17 10.16 -10.19
CA CYS A 82 -1.49 8.88 -10.38
C CYS A 82 -1.33 8.14 -9.05
N VAL A 83 -1.26 6.80 -9.12
CA VAL A 83 -1.11 5.95 -7.91
C VAL A 83 0.09 6.39 -7.07
N GLN A 84 1.22 6.70 -7.70
CA GLN A 84 2.43 7.14 -7.00
C GLN A 84 2.19 8.40 -6.15
N CYS A 85 1.64 9.47 -6.73
CA CYS A 85 1.35 10.71 -6.00
C CYS A 85 0.29 10.51 -4.90
N TYR A 86 -0.67 9.61 -5.14
CA TYR A 86 -1.66 9.26 -4.12
C TYR A 86 -1.00 8.53 -2.95
N GLU A 87 -0.18 7.53 -3.23
CA GLU A 87 0.54 6.77 -2.21
C GLU A 87 1.52 7.65 -1.41
N ASP A 88 2.24 8.54 -2.08
CA ASP A 88 3.20 9.40 -1.40
C ASP A 88 2.56 10.37 -0.41
N LYS A 89 1.34 10.86 -0.70
CA LYS A 89 0.62 11.80 0.17
C LYS A 89 -0.27 11.13 1.21
N PHE A 90 -0.87 9.99 0.88
CA PHE A 90 -1.98 9.44 1.67
C PHE A 90 -1.75 8.02 2.17
N ALA A 91 -0.79 7.27 1.62
CA ALA A 91 -0.59 5.91 2.06
C ALA A 91 0.04 5.84 3.45
N GLN A 92 -0.43 4.89 4.26
CA GLN A 92 0.25 4.50 5.48
C GLN A 92 1.53 3.75 5.13
N LYS A 93 2.66 4.20 5.69
CA LYS A 93 3.97 3.60 5.47
C LYS A 93 4.39 2.78 6.67
N CYS A 94 4.83 1.55 6.43
CA CYS A 94 5.27 0.65 7.48
C CYS A 94 6.46 1.23 8.24
N ALA A 95 6.37 1.30 9.56
CA ALA A 95 7.45 1.84 10.38
C ALA A 95 8.77 1.04 10.31
N LYS A 96 8.72 -0.24 9.89
CA LYS A 96 9.94 -1.06 9.68
C LYS A 96 10.63 -0.79 8.36
N CYS A 97 9.88 -0.93 7.25
CA CYS A 97 10.46 -1.00 5.90
C CYS A 97 10.16 0.25 5.06
N GLN A 98 9.37 1.20 5.59
CA GLN A 98 8.90 2.41 4.90
C GLN A 98 8.03 2.15 3.65
N GLY A 99 7.71 0.89 3.34
CA GLY A 99 6.84 0.52 2.25
C GLY A 99 5.36 0.81 2.54
N VAL A 100 4.59 1.04 1.48
CA VAL A 100 3.15 1.31 1.53
C VAL A 100 2.37 0.09 2.02
N ILE A 101 1.43 0.30 2.95
CA ILE A 101 0.50 -0.72 3.43
C ILE A 101 -0.80 -0.60 2.63
N ASN A 102 -0.89 -1.37 1.54
CA ASN A 102 -2.05 -1.33 0.63
C ASN A 102 -3.32 -1.91 1.25
N LYS A 103 -3.22 -3.03 1.96
CA LYS A 103 -4.33 -3.69 2.67
C LYS A 103 -3.81 -4.50 3.85
N GLY A 104 -4.57 -4.53 4.94
CA GLY A 104 -4.35 -5.49 6.04
C GLY A 104 -3.00 -5.35 6.73
N GLY A 105 -2.78 -4.24 7.43
CA GLY A 105 -1.66 -4.07 8.36
C GLY A 105 -2.06 -4.30 9.82
N ILE A 106 -1.13 -4.01 10.72
CA ILE A 106 -1.42 -3.85 12.15
C ILE A 106 -0.93 -2.49 12.64
N THR A 107 -1.48 -2.03 13.76
CA THR A 107 -1.02 -0.82 14.44
C THR A 107 -0.32 -1.21 15.73
N TYR A 108 0.91 -0.74 15.93
CA TYR A 108 1.67 -0.94 17.15
C TYR A 108 2.33 0.38 17.57
N LYS A 109 2.11 0.78 18.83
CA LYS A 109 2.53 2.09 19.37
C LYS A 109 2.12 3.27 18.47
N GLY A 110 0.90 3.22 17.92
CA GLY A 110 0.36 4.25 17.03
C GLY A 110 0.99 4.29 15.63
N GLN A 111 1.95 3.41 15.32
CA GLN A 111 2.60 3.32 14.02
C GLN A 111 2.04 2.13 13.23
N PRO A 112 1.84 2.25 11.90
CA PRO A 112 1.35 1.16 11.09
C PRO A 112 2.51 0.25 10.64
N TRP A 113 2.25 -1.06 10.57
CA TRP A 113 3.22 -2.08 10.18
C TRP A 113 2.58 -3.09 9.22
N HIS A 114 3.35 -3.58 8.25
CA HIS A 114 2.99 -4.82 7.57
C HIS A 114 2.97 -5.97 8.57
N LYS A 115 2.05 -6.92 8.40
CA LYS A 115 2.00 -8.11 9.26
C LYS A 115 3.30 -8.90 9.16
N GLU A 116 3.90 -8.94 7.98
CA GLU A 116 5.15 -9.63 7.64
C GLU A 116 6.38 -8.88 8.17
N CYS A 117 6.25 -7.57 8.42
CA CYS A 117 7.30 -6.79 9.07
C CYS A 117 7.28 -6.96 10.60
N PHE A 118 6.12 -7.27 11.16
CA PHE A 118 5.92 -7.41 12.60
C PHE A 118 6.37 -8.78 13.12
N LEU A 119 7.69 -8.92 13.23
CA LEU A 119 8.37 -10.17 13.54
C LEU A 119 9.08 -10.13 14.90
N CYS A 120 9.24 -11.29 15.52
CA CYS A 120 10.11 -11.46 16.68
C CYS A 120 11.57 -11.15 16.32
N ALA A 121 12.22 -10.27 17.08
CA ALA A 121 13.61 -9.88 16.86
C ALA A 121 14.62 -11.02 17.07
N ASN A 122 14.21 -12.14 17.68
CA ASN A 122 15.07 -13.30 17.89
C ASN A 122 14.84 -14.41 16.85
N CYS A 123 13.59 -14.84 16.67
CA CYS A 123 13.26 -15.99 15.81
C CYS A 123 12.63 -15.62 14.46
N ASN A 124 12.40 -14.33 14.20
CA ASN A 124 11.72 -13.82 13.00
C ASN A 124 10.29 -14.36 12.77
N ASN A 125 9.68 -15.02 13.75
CA ASN A 125 8.29 -15.46 13.65
C ASN A 125 7.32 -14.27 13.62
N GLN A 126 6.25 -14.38 12.83
CA GLN A 126 5.22 -13.37 12.70
C GLN A 126 4.40 -13.24 13.99
N LEU A 127 4.31 -12.01 14.52
CA LEU A 127 3.65 -11.73 15.79
C LEU A 127 2.22 -11.18 15.62
N ALA A 128 1.78 -10.94 14.39
CA ALA A 128 0.42 -10.45 14.11
C ALA A 128 -0.62 -11.46 14.64
N GLY A 129 -1.48 -11.02 15.56
CA GLY A 129 -2.49 -11.88 16.20
C GLY A 129 -1.96 -12.82 17.30
N GLN A 130 -0.67 -12.78 17.62
CA GLN A 130 -0.06 -13.59 18.68
C GLN A 130 0.24 -12.77 19.93
N LYS A 131 0.50 -13.45 21.06
CA LYS A 131 1.00 -12.78 22.26
C LYS A 131 2.47 -12.42 22.06
N PHE A 132 2.80 -11.15 22.27
CA PHE A 132 4.15 -10.62 22.18
C PHE A 132 4.42 -9.65 23.32
N THR A 133 5.70 -9.31 23.51
CA THR A 133 6.11 -8.25 24.42
C THR A 133 7.28 -7.47 23.80
N SER A 134 7.54 -6.26 24.31
CA SER A 134 8.62 -5.42 23.83
C SER A 134 9.63 -5.13 24.92
N LYS A 135 10.91 -5.12 24.56
CA LYS A 135 12.03 -4.74 25.42
C LYS A 135 13.11 -4.08 24.58
N ASP A 136 13.67 -2.97 25.08
CA ASP A 136 14.73 -2.21 24.42
C ASP A 136 14.36 -1.89 22.95
N GLU A 137 13.12 -1.45 22.75
CA GLU A 137 12.49 -1.15 21.44
C GLU A 137 12.36 -2.32 20.46
N LYS A 138 12.84 -3.51 20.83
CA LYS A 138 12.68 -4.74 20.05
C LYS A 138 11.45 -5.51 20.53
N ILE A 139 10.82 -6.21 19.59
CA ILE A 139 9.57 -6.95 19.80
C ILE A 139 9.91 -8.43 19.82
N TYR A 140 9.40 -9.17 20.81
CA TYR A 140 9.71 -10.57 21.02
C TYR A 140 8.40 -11.38 21.17
N CYS A 141 8.38 -12.61 20.65
CA CYS A 141 7.34 -13.56 21.03
C CYS A 141 7.48 -13.92 22.52
N ALA A 142 6.38 -14.39 23.12
CA ALA A 142 6.36 -14.78 24.53
C ALA A 142 7.45 -15.83 24.89
N ASP A 143 7.71 -16.77 23.98
CA ASP A 143 8.68 -17.85 24.19
C ASP A 143 10.13 -17.31 24.18
N CYS A 144 10.52 -16.57 23.14
CA CYS A 144 11.87 -15.98 23.07
C CYS A 144 12.11 -14.95 24.18
N TYR A 145 11.11 -14.15 24.54
CA TYR A 145 11.26 -13.22 25.65
C TYR A 145 11.57 -13.94 26.96
N SER A 146 10.83 -15.02 27.22
CA SER A 146 11.02 -15.85 28.39
C SER A 146 12.41 -16.50 28.41
N GLU A 147 12.86 -17.04 27.29
CA GLU A 147 14.15 -17.73 27.19
C GLU A 147 15.34 -16.78 27.36
N LEU A 148 15.26 -15.58 26.78
CA LEU A 148 16.33 -14.58 26.78
C LEU A 148 16.37 -13.76 28.07
N PHE A 149 15.21 -13.49 28.70
CA PHE A 149 15.11 -12.49 29.76
C PHE A 149 14.42 -12.96 31.03
N ALA A 150 13.76 -14.13 31.06
CA ALA A 150 13.22 -14.62 32.32
C ALA A 150 14.36 -14.95 33.28
N LYS A 151 14.15 -14.64 34.56
CA LYS A 151 15.05 -15.07 35.63
C LYS A 151 15.18 -16.58 35.57
N ARG A 152 16.41 -17.06 35.64
CA ARG A 152 16.72 -18.49 35.64
C ARG A 152 16.67 -18.99 37.08
N CYS A 153 16.19 -20.22 37.25
CA CYS A 153 16.29 -20.88 38.54
C CYS A 153 17.78 -21.05 38.91
N SER A 154 18.17 -20.60 40.10
CA SER A 154 19.55 -20.72 40.59
C SER A 154 20.00 -22.17 40.77
N ALA A 155 19.06 -23.12 40.87
CA ALA A 155 19.37 -24.53 41.07
C ALA A 155 19.46 -25.34 39.75
N CYS A 156 18.70 -25.00 38.71
CA CYS A 156 18.67 -25.77 37.46
C CYS A 156 18.96 -24.94 36.19
N SER A 157 19.24 -23.64 36.34
CA SER A 157 19.57 -22.68 35.28
C SER A 157 18.52 -22.53 34.16
N LYS A 158 17.34 -23.13 34.31
CA LYS A 158 16.23 -23.03 33.35
C LYS A 158 15.43 -21.72 33.56
N PRO A 159 14.88 -21.14 32.49
CA PRO A 159 14.02 -19.95 32.59
C PRO A 159 12.77 -20.24 33.43
N ILE A 160 12.45 -19.36 34.37
CA ILE A 160 11.19 -19.42 35.13
C ILE A 160 10.10 -18.81 34.23
N SER A 161 9.64 -19.57 33.24
CA SER A 161 8.47 -19.24 32.42
C SER A 161 7.39 -20.29 32.63
N GLY A 162 6.12 -19.86 32.65
CA GLY A 162 4.98 -20.62 33.19
C GLY A 162 4.60 -21.96 32.54
N LYS A 163 5.47 -22.55 31.71
CA LYS A 163 5.32 -23.89 31.13
C LYS A 163 6.49 -24.79 31.55
N CYS A 164 6.56 -25.14 32.83
CA CYS A 164 7.33 -26.33 33.23
C CYS A 164 6.55 -27.58 32.81
N SER A 165 6.97 -28.23 31.72
CA SER A 165 6.37 -29.43 31.16
C SER A 165 6.58 -30.71 31.99
N ASN A 166 7.33 -30.64 33.09
CA ASN A 166 7.55 -31.77 33.97
C ASN A 166 6.92 -31.50 35.35
N PRO A 167 5.79 -32.14 35.70
CA PRO A 167 5.12 -31.93 36.98
C PRO A 167 5.98 -32.31 38.19
N HIS A 168 6.97 -33.21 38.03
CA HIS A 168 7.95 -33.52 39.08
C HIS A 168 8.99 -32.40 39.29
N LEU A 169 9.37 -31.65 38.25
CA LEU A 169 10.22 -30.45 38.40
C LEU A 169 9.44 -29.21 38.82
N ARG A 170 8.12 -29.19 38.62
CA ARG A 170 7.26 -28.12 39.13
C ARG A 170 7.26 -28.13 40.67
N LEU A 171 7.19 -29.31 41.28
CA LEU A 171 7.27 -29.45 42.74
C LEU A 171 8.69 -29.20 43.29
N SER A 172 9.76 -29.72 42.66
CA SER A 172 11.11 -29.52 43.19
C SER A 172 11.63 -28.08 43.06
N CYS A 173 11.21 -27.35 42.02
CA CYS A 173 11.54 -25.94 41.86
C CYS A 173 10.72 -25.02 42.80
N GLN A 174 9.45 -25.38 43.09
CA GLN A 174 8.60 -24.66 44.02
C GLN A 174 9.01 -24.91 45.49
N VAL A 175 9.47 -26.13 45.81
CA VAL A 175 10.02 -26.46 47.13
C VAL A 175 11.36 -25.78 47.36
N ALA A 176 12.29 -25.78 46.38
CA ALA A 176 13.57 -25.05 46.51
C ALA A 176 13.40 -23.53 46.68
N CYS A 177 12.31 -22.96 46.17
CA CYS A 177 11.98 -21.54 46.34
C CYS A 177 11.37 -21.24 47.72
N MET A 178 10.58 -22.16 48.30
CA MET A 178 10.03 -22.00 49.66
C MET A 178 11.09 -22.21 50.75
N THR A 179 12.01 -23.17 50.62
CA THR A 179 13.09 -23.36 51.62
C THR A 179 14.11 -22.22 51.64
N PHE A 180 14.31 -21.50 50.52
CA PHE A 180 15.19 -20.33 50.50
C PHE A 180 14.58 -19.07 51.15
N LEU A 181 13.24 -18.95 51.18
CA LEU A 181 12.55 -17.87 51.90
C LEU A 181 12.46 -18.16 53.41
N SER A 182 12.31 -19.42 53.82
CA SER A 182 12.30 -19.79 55.25
C SER A 182 13.68 -19.65 55.92
N ASN A 183 14.79 -19.75 55.18
CA ASN A 183 16.15 -19.59 55.72
C ASN A 183 16.74 -18.18 55.58
N LYS A 184 15.98 -17.18 55.09
CA LYS A 184 16.40 -15.76 55.08
C LYS A 184 15.57 -14.83 55.96
N PHE A 185 14.51 -15.32 56.58
CA PHE A 185 13.70 -14.61 57.60
C PHE A 185 13.44 -15.48 58.83
N GLY A 186 14.46 -16.25 59.24
CA GLY A 186 14.50 -16.98 60.51
C GLY A 186 15.38 -16.25 61.52
N ASN A 187 14.85 -15.16 62.07
CA ASN A 187 14.96 -14.75 63.48
C ASN A 187 13.89 -13.69 63.74
#